data_AF-A0A8H6YDB6-F1
#
_entry.id   AF-A0A8H6YDB6-F1
#
_cell.length_a   1.000
_cell.length_b   1.000
_cell.length_c   1.000
_cell.angle_alpha   90.00
_cell.angle_beta   90.00
_cell.angle_gamma   90.00
#
_symmetry.space_group_name_H-M   'P 1'
#
loop_
_entity.id
_entity.type
_entity.pdbx_description
1 polymer ?
#
loop_
_entity_poly.entity_id
_entity_poly.type
_entity_poly.pdbx_seq_one_letter_code
_entity_poly.pdbx_strand_id
1 'polypeptide(L)'
;MLPHLRTLSLSNFIVSWDAAIFNNLTHLRLHLQDLTFAPSMTQILAMLASSPMLTELNLLHAIETSSRLPCNESVGVIPLPRLVAFLVDDDALNHIFLLRHIEIPTHCTLSLKVEHRAQHVLAELGRSISATLAPGEMTKVHVEGDPSRVIVGGYTTTCSSSPLVQISLRCPGRYSERETASVAGTLLGSLPLTIATSLELVFRDPHSAAIPVQAWQTCLQTLGAVDSPPS
;
A
#
# COMPACT_ATOMS: atom_id res chain seq x y z
N MET A 1 27.67 -22.74 15.51
CA MET A 1 26.40 -22.64 14.76
C MET A 1 25.52 -21.67 15.51
N LEU A 2 25.26 -20.48 14.95
CA LEU A 2 24.29 -19.56 15.55
C LEU A 2 22.88 -20.11 15.30
N PRO A 3 21.99 -20.10 16.29
CA PRO A 3 20.59 -20.45 16.06
C PRO A 3 20.03 -19.53 14.96
N HIS A 4 19.41 -20.12 13.95
CA HIS A 4 18.82 -19.37 12.84
C HIS A 4 17.58 -18.65 13.35
N LEU A 5 17.74 -17.38 13.73
CA LEU A 5 16.62 -16.52 14.07
C LEU A 5 15.74 -16.37 12.81
N ARG A 6 14.48 -16.77 12.90
CA ARG A 6 13.52 -16.72 11.78
C ARG A 6 12.50 -15.61 11.91
N THR A 7 12.26 -15.16 13.13
CA THR A 7 11.23 -14.19 13.48
C THR A 7 11.89 -13.12 14.31
N LEU A 8 11.79 -11.87 13.84
CA LEU A 8 12.27 -10.71 14.55
C LEU A 8 11.12 -9.70 14.67
N SER A 9 10.80 -9.35 15.90
CA SER A 9 9.80 -8.32 16.22
C SER A 9 10.46 -7.30 17.12
N LEU A 10 10.64 -6.08 16.62
CA LEU A 10 11.23 -4.98 17.36
C LEU A 10 10.18 -3.88 17.53
N SER A 11 10.00 -3.44 18.77
CA SER A 11 9.11 -2.35 19.11
C SER A 11 9.87 -1.32 19.92
N ASN A 12 9.97 -0.08 19.43
CA ASN A 12 10.68 1.03 20.09
C ASN A 12 12.09 0.66 20.57
N PHE A 13 12.84 -0.08 19.76
CA PHE A 13 14.15 -0.60 20.13
C PHE A 13 15.25 0.09 19.31
N ILE A 14 16.39 0.32 19.95
CA ILE A 14 17.59 0.89 19.30
C ILE A 14 18.54 -0.27 18.98
N VAL A 15 18.71 -0.56 17.70
CA VAL A 15 19.68 -1.54 17.18
C VAL A 15 20.51 -0.90 16.08
N SER A 16 21.65 -1.51 15.78
CA SER A 16 22.32 -1.27 14.50
C SER A 16 21.52 -1.98 13.41
N TRP A 17 20.95 -1.22 12.47
CA TRP A 17 20.15 -1.74 11.36
C TRP A 17 20.97 -2.52 10.32
N ASP A 18 22.30 -2.43 10.40
CA ASP A 18 23.24 -3.19 9.59
C ASP A 18 23.66 -4.52 10.27
N ALA A 19 23.04 -4.87 11.40
CA ALA A 19 23.36 -6.09 12.13
C ALA A 19 22.91 -7.35 11.38
N ALA A 20 23.71 -8.41 11.45
CA ALA A 20 23.42 -9.69 10.81
C ALA A 20 22.14 -10.40 11.33
N ILE A 21 21.50 -9.88 12.39
CA ILE A 21 20.23 -10.38 12.93
C ILE A 21 19.07 -10.24 11.93
N PHE A 22 19.22 -9.37 10.93
CA PHE A 22 18.21 -9.14 9.88
C PHE A 22 18.35 -10.07 8.67
N ASN A 23 19.30 -11.01 8.70
CA ASN A 23 19.55 -11.92 7.59
C ASN A 23 18.70 -13.19 7.71
N ASN A 24 18.23 -13.70 6.57
CA ASN A 24 17.47 -14.95 6.46
C ASN A 24 16.20 -14.99 7.33
N LEU A 25 15.56 -13.84 7.55
CA LEU A 25 14.29 -13.77 8.27
C LEU A 25 13.15 -14.35 7.44
N THR A 26 12.17 -14.88 8.14
CA THR A 26 10.86 -15.29 7.59
C THR A 26 9.76 -14.33 8.03
N HIS A 27 9.88 -13.76 9.24
CA HIS A 27 8.92 -12.78 9.76
C HIS A 27 9.69 -11.58 10.30
N LEU A 28 9.40 -10.40 9.76
CA LEU A 28 9.98 -9.14 10.21
C LEU A 28 8.84 -8.20 10.60
N ARG A 29 8.84 -7.79 11.88
CA ARG A 29 7.90 -6.79 12.41
C ARG A 29 8.68 -5.67 13.06
N LEU A 30 8.56 -4.46 12.52
CA LEU A 30 9.15 -3.25 13.07
C LEU A 30 8.02 -2.31 13.47
N HIS A 31 8.04 -1.84 14.71
CA HIS A 31 7.10 -0.85 15.21
C HIS A 31 7.86 0.24 15.98
N LEU A 32 8.09 1.40 15.36
CA LEU A 32 8.92 2.45 15.94
C LEU A 32 8.08 3.72 16.14
N GLN A 33 7.94 4.16 17.38
CA GLN A 33 7.26 5.42 17.71
C GLN A 33 8.23 6.60 17.67
N ASP A 34 9.51 6.33 17.91
CA ASP A 34 10.58 7.32 17.85
C ASP A 34 11.39 7.12 16.56
N LEU A 35 11.25 8.08 15.65
CA LEU A 35 11.92 8.05 14.34
C LEU A 35 13.39 8.46 14.42
N THR A 36 13.89 8.95 15.56
CA THR A 36 15.31 9.37 15.71
C THR A 36 16.30 8.23 15.47
N PHE A 37 15.86 6.99 15.67
CA PHE A 37 16.66 5.78 15.43
C PHE A 37 16.00 4.84 14.42
N ALA A 38 15.07 5.34 13.60
CA ALA A 38 14.47 4.53 12.55
C ALA A 38 15.51 4.15 11.49
N PRO A 39 15.41 2.97 10.87
CA PRO A 39 16.22 2.63 9.72
C PRO A 39 15.91 3.60 8.56
N SER A 40 16.96 3.96 7.85
CA SER A 40 16.81 4.62 6.55
C SER A 40 16.15 3.68 5.55
N MET A 41 15.57 4.22 4.48
CA MET A 41 14.98 3.41 3.41
C MET A 41 16.01 2.43 2.81
N THR A 42 17.25 2.86 2.59
CA THR A 42 18.33 1.99 2.08
C THR A 42 18.59 0.80 3.01
N GLN A 43 18.56 1.02 4.32
CA GLN A 43 18.71 -0.06 5.31
C GLN A 43 17.53 -1.02 5.28
N ILE A 44 16.29 -0.53 5.16
CA ILE A 44 15.12 -1.39 4.96
C ILE A 44 15.30 -2.27 3.73
N LEU A 45 15.66 -1.68 2.58
CA LEU A 45 15.87 -2.43 1.34
C LEU A 45 17.00 -3.46 1.48
N ALA A 46 18.10 -3.12 2.16
CA ALA A 46 19.19 -4.06 2.43
C ALA A 46 18.74 -5.24 3.31
N MET A 47 17.92 -4.98 4.34
CA MET A 47 17.34 -6.02 5.19
C MET A 47 16.42 -6.95 4.41
N LEU A 48 15.58 -6.40 3.52
CA LEU A 48 14.69 -7.19 2.66
C LEU A 48 15.48 -8.04 1.65
N ALA A 49 16.50 -7.46 1.02
CA ALA A 49 17.39 -8.18 0.11
C ALA A 49 18.13 -9.33 0.79
N SER A 50 18.44 -9.18 2.09
CA SER A 50 19.10 -10.21 2.91
C SER A 50 18.14 -11.29 3.43
N SER A 51 16.83 -11.17 3.16
CA SER A 51 15.78 -12.08 3.65
C SER A 51 14.82 -12.53 2.55
N PRO A 52 15.29 -13.27 1.52
CA PRO A 52 14.45 -13.72 0.41
C PRO A 52 13.37 -14.75 0.81
N MET A 53 13.44 -15.30 2.03
CA MET A 53 12.47 -16.26 2.57
C MET A 53 11.36 -15.59 3.38
N LEU A 54 11.25 -14.26 3.33
CA LEU A 54 10.28 -13.50 4.09
C LEU A 54 8.85 -13.85 3.68
N THR A 55 8.04 -14.23 4.66
CA THR A 55 6.61 -14.54 4.52
C THR A 55 5.74 -13.44 5.09
N GLU A 56 6.21 -12.72 6.10
CA GLU A 56 5.50 -11.60 6.71
C GLU A 56 6.42 -10.40 6.89
N LEU A 57 6.00 -9.26 6.35
CA LEU A 57 6.63 -7.95 6.53
C LEU A 57 5.63 -6.98 7.14
N ASN A 58 5.94 -6.48 8.32
CA ASN A 58 5.12 -5.48 9.00
C ASN A 58 5.99 -4.29 9.42
N LEU A 59 5.71 -3.13 8.85
CA LEU A 59 6.45 -1.88 9.06
C LEU A 59 5.48 -0.82 9.59
N LEU A 60 5.46 -0.61 10.90
CA LEU A 60 4.61 0.36 11.57
C LEU A 60 5.45 1.54 12.05
N HIS A 61 5.31 2.69 11.39
CA HIS A 61 6.08 3.90 11.61
C HIS A 61 7.58 3.61 11.62
N ALA A 62 8.02 2.70 10.75
CA ALA A 62 9.33 2.08 10.86
C ALA A 62 10.38 2.74 9.97
N ILE A 63 10.03 3.76 9.18
CA ILE A 63 10.91 4.30 8.15
C ILE A 63 11.13 5.79 8.38
N GLU A 64 12.39 6.20 8.36
CA GLU A 64 12.74 7.62 8.50
C GLU A 64 12.34 8.42 7.24
N THR A 65 11.34 9.30 7.38
CA THR A 65 10.83 10.19 6.31
C THR A 65 11.85 11.24 5.82
N SER A 66 12.87 11.54 6.63
CA SER A 66 13.90 12.53 6.29
C SER A 66 14.87 12.00 5.21
N SER A 67 14.94 10.67 5.04
CA SER A 67 15.86 10.01 4.13
C SER A 67 15.39 10.12 2.69
N ARG A 68 15.60 11.29 2.08
CA ARG A 68 15.56 11.41 0.62
C ARG A 68 16.66 10.49 0.08
N LEU A 69 16.26 9.34 -0.47
CA LEU A 69 17.17 8.50 -1.22
C LEU A 69 17.91 9.39 -2.24
N PRO A 70 19.25 9.30 -2.36
CA PRO A 70 19.93 9.94 -3.46
C PRO A 70 19.28 9.39 -4.75
N CYS A 71 18.71 10.28 -5.56
CA CYS A 71 17.92 9.97 -6.76
C CYS A 71 18.62 9.05 -7.79
N ASN A 72 19.87 8.67 -7.54
CA ASN A 72 20.78 8.02 -8.48
C ASN A 72 21.18 6.60 -8.08
N GLU A 73 20.81 6.10 -6.89
CA GLU A 73 21.07 4.69 -6.57
C GLU A 73 19.97 3.82 -7.15
N SER A 74 20.28 3.17 -8.27
CA SER A 74 19.44 2.14 -8.87
C SER A 74 19.46 0.89 -7.99
N VAL A 75 18.79 0.94 -6.84
CA VAL A 75 18.50 -0.27 -6.07
C VAL A 75 17.58 -1.11 -6.94
N GLY A 76 18.06 -2.29 -7.34
CA GLY A 76 17.27 -3.22 -8.15
C GLY A 76 15.97 -3.62 -7.44
N VAL A 77 15.03 -4.18 -8.21
CA VAL A 77 13.82 -4.75 -7.64
C VAL A 77 14.19 -5.97 -6.80
N ILE A 78 13.69 -6.02 -5.56
CA ILE A 78 13.94 -7.07 -4.59
C ILE A 78 12.82 -8.12 -4.71
N PRO A 79 13.13 -9.34 -5.16
CA PRO A 79 12.14 -10.40 -5.25
C PRO A 79 11.83 -10.97 -3.86
N LEU A 80 10.57 -10.93 -3.44
CA LEU A 80 10.09 -11.53 -2.19
C LEU A 80 9.08 -12.65 -2.47
N PRO A 81 9.48 -13.76 -3.12
CA PRO A 81 8.55 -14.74 -3.73
C PRO A 81 7.66 -15.50 -2.75
N ARG A 82 7.97 -15.43 -1.44
CA ARG A 82 7.23 -16.12 -0.38
C ARG A 82 6.37 -15.18 0.47
N LEU A 83 6.33 -13.90 0.13
CA LEU A 83 5.63 -12.90 0.91
C LEU A 83 4.11 -13.14 0.85
N VAL A 84 3.53 -13.46 2.00
CA VAL A 84 2.10 -13.73 2.16
C VAL A 84 1.38 -12.50 2.72
N ALA A 85 2.05 -11.75 3.60
CA ALA A 85 1.48 -10.57 4.23
C ALA A 85 2.48 -9.42 4.22
N PHE A 86 2.05 -8.29 3.67
CA PHE A 86 2.84 -7.06 3.63
C PHE A 86 1.99 -5.93 4.20
N LEU A 87 2.29 -5.51 5.43
CA LEU A 87 1.66 -4.38 6.11
C LEU A 87 2.65 -3.23 6.26
N VAL A 88 2.26 -2.05 5.79
CA VAL A 88 3.02 -0.82 6.02
C VAL A 88 2.09 0.25 6.54
N ASP A 89 2.44 0.86 7.66
CA ASP A 89 1.71 1.96 8.30
C ASP A 89 2.69 3.10 8.50
N ASP A 90 2.80 3.97 7.50
CA ASP A 90 3.90 4.95 7.43
C ASP A 90 3.47 6.13 6.54
N ASP A 91 4.39 7.05 6.26
CA ASP A 91 4.14 8.13 5.30
C ASP A 91 3.90 7.58 3.89
N ALA A 92 2.98 8.22 3.16
CA ALA A 92 2.62 7.82 1.80
C ALA A 92 3.81 7.75 0.83
N LEU A 93 4.80 8.63 1.00
CA LEU A 93 6.01 8.61 0.20
C LEU A 93 6.80 7.33 0.44
N ASN A 94 6.91 6.90 1.71
CA ASN A 94 7.60 5.67 2.07
C ASN A 94 6.93 4.44 1.43
N HIS A 95 5.60 4.40 1.35
CA HIS A 95 4.90 3.36 0.61
C HIS A 95 5.28 3.36 -0.87
N ILE A 96 5.20 4.53 -1.53
CA ILE A 96 5.53 4.66 -2.96
C ILE A 96 6.95 4.16 -3.23
N PHE A 97 7.91 4.56 -2.40
CA PHE A 97 9.29 4.14 -2.54
C PHE A 97 9.46 2.63 -2.36
N LEU A 98 8.89 2.04 -1.30
CA LEU A 98 8.95 0.59 -1.10
C LEU A 98 8.35 -0.18 -2.27
N LEU A 99 7.18 0.22 -2.75
CA LEU A 99 6.47 -0.47 -3.84
C LEU A 99 7.24 -0.46 -5.15
N ARG A 100 8.09 0.54 -5.39
CA ARG A 100 8.95 0.62 -6.58
C ARG A 100 10.13 -0.35 -6.54
N HIS A 101 10.55 -0.78 -5.36
CA HIS A 101 11.74 -1.62 -5.16
C HIS A 101 11.41 -3.04 -4.71
N ILE A 102 10.16 -3.38 -4.48
CA ILE A 102 9.75 -4.71 -4.01
C ILE A 102 8.85 -5.35 -5.07
N GLU A 103 9.18 -6.58 -5.46
CA GLU A 103 8.27 -7.41 -6.25
C GLU A 103 7.28 -8.09 -5.29
N ILE A 104 6.00 -7.72 -5.37
CA ILE A 104 4.96 -8.28 -4.52
C ILE A 104 4.37 -9.52 -5.20
N PRO A 105 4.44 -10.71 -4.58
CA PRO A 105 3.81 -11.90 -5.11
C PRO A 105 2.30 -11.75 -5.19
N THR A 106 1.71 -12.46 -6.13
CA THR A 106 0.28 -12.36 -6.43
C THR A 106 -0.62 -12.95 -5.36
N HIS A 107 -0.09 -13.86 -4.54
CA HIS A 107 -0.77 -14.40 -3.36
C HIS A 107 -0.61 -13.53 -2.10
N CYS A 108 0.14 -12.43 -2.18
CA CYS A 108 0.39 -11.55 -1.05
C CYS A 108 -0.86 -10.72 -0.71
N THR A 109 -1.14 -10.57 0.58
CA THR A 109 -2.07 -9.56 1.07
C THR A 109 -1.29 -8.29 1.38
N LEU A 110 -1.48 -7.27 0.56
CA LEU A 110 -0.90 -5.95 0.73
C LEU A 110 -1.81 -5.09 1.60
N SER A 111 -1.30 -4.49 2.66
CA SER A 111 -2.03 -3.58 3.54
C SER A 111 -1.22 -2.29 3.72
N LEU A 112 -1.73 -1.14 3.28
CA LEU A 112 -1.00 0.13 3.29
C LEU A 112 -1.78 1.17 4.08
N LYS A 113 -1.38 1.47 5.30
CA LYS A 113 -2.00 2.53 6.05
C LYS A 113 -1.38 3.88 5.71
N VAL A 114 -2.18 4.79 5.17
CA VAL A 114 -1.73 6.04 4.58
C VAL A 114 -2.27 7.23 5.37
N GLU A 115 -1.37 7.95 6.05
CA GLU A 115 -1.66 9.27 6.60
C GLU A 115 -1.10 10.36 5.70
N HIS A 116 -1.85 10.80 4.68
CA HIS A 116 -1.40 11.94 3.88
C HIS A 116 -2.53 12.83 3.36
N ARG A 117 -2.27 14.15 3.32
CA ARG A 117 -3.29 15.15 2.99
C ARG A 117 -3.36 15.51 1.51
N ALA A 118 -2.31 15.17 0.74
CA ALA A 118 -2.14 15.67 -0.61
C ALA A 118 -2.62 14.65 -1.67
N GLN A 119 -3.61 15.06 -2.48
CA GLN A 119 -4.23 14.23 -3.52
C GLN A 119 -3.25 13.67 -4.55
N HIS A 120 -2.21 14.44 -4.91
CA HIS A 120 -1.20 14.00 -5.88
C HIS A 120 -0.40 12.78 -5.39
N VAL A 121 -0.20 12.65 -4.07
CA VAL A 121 0.53 11.52 -3.49
C VAL A 121 -0.33 10.25 -3.56
N LEU A 122 -1.63 10.37 -3.35
CA LEU A 122 -2.56 9.25 -3.52
C LEU A 122 -2.63 8.77 -4.97
N ALA A 123 -2.63 9.71 -5.94
CA ALA A 123 -2.57 9.35 -7.37
C ALA A 123 -1.25 8.65 -7.74
N GLU A 124 -0.13 9.10 -7.18
CA GLU A 124 1.17 8.44 -7.37
C GLU A 124 1.22 7.05 -6.71
N LEU A 125 0.61 6.90 -5.55
CA LEU A 125 0.47 5.62 -4.87
C LEU A 125 -0.36 4.64 -5.71
N GLY A 126 -1.50 5.08 -6.26
CA GLY A 126 -2.32 4.27 -7.16
C GLY A 126 -1.55 3.79 -8.40
N ARG A 127 -0.76 4.69 -9.01
CA ARG A 127 0.14 4.32 -10.12
C ARG A 127 1.21 3.33 -9.70
N SER A 128 1.82 3.52 -8.53
CA SER A 128 2.87 2.63 -8.03
C SER A 128 2.32 1.23 -7.73
N ILE A 129 1.17 1.14 -7.06
CA ILE A 129 0.46 -0.14 -6.84
C ILE A 129 0.18 -0.81 -8.20
N SER A 130 -0.37 -0.08 -9.16
CA SER A 130 -0.67 -0.62 -10.49
C SER A 130 0.56 -1.15 -11.23
N ALA A 131 1.71 -0.49 -11.05
CA ALA A 131 2.96 -0.90 -11.67
C ALA A 131 3.58 -2.15 -10.99
N THR A 132 3.40 -2.29 -9.67
CA THR A 132 3.92 -3.44 -8.92
C THR A 132 3.06 -4.70 -9.09
N LEU A 133 1.75 -4.55 -9.34
CA LEU A 133 0.86 -5.69 -9.53
C LEU A 133 0.96 -6.25 -10.95
N ALA A 134 1.30 -7.54 -11.06
CA ALA A 134 1.35 -8.22 -12.35
C ALA A 134 -0.04 -8.29 -13.01
N PRO A 135 -0.16 -8.00 -14.33
CA PRO A 135 -1.42 -8.09 -15.03
C PRO A 135 -1.92 -9.55 -15.07
N GLY A 136 -3.16 -9.77 -14.64
CA GLY A 136 -3.84 -11.07 -14.75
C GLY A 136 -3.95 -11.89 -13.47
N GLU A 137 -3.33 -11.46 -12.36
CA GLU A 137 -3.36 -12.21 -11.10
C GLU A 137 -3.87 -11.38 -9.91
N MET A 138 -4.44 -12.08 -8.93
CA MET A 138 -5.36 -11.51 -7.94
C MET A 138 -4.64 -11.16 -6.63
N THR A 139 -4.20 -9.91 -6.49
CA THR A 139 -3.57 -9.43 -5.23
C THR A 139 -4.58 -8.65 -4.40
N LYS A 140 -4.71 -8.99 -3.11
CA LYS A 140 -5.60 -8.28 -2.19
C LYS A 140 -4.89 -7.05 -1.64
N VAL A 141 -5.39 -5.86 -1.96
CA VAL A 141 -4.83 -4.59 -1.49
C VAL A 141 -5.78 -3.93 -0.50
N HIS A 142 -5.29 -3.66 0.71
CA HIS A 142 -6.02 -3.03 1.80
C HIS A 142 -5.29 -1.77 2.26
N VAL A 143 -5.61 -0.64 1.67
CA VAL A 143 -5.09 0.65 2.09
C VAL A 143 -5.93 1.23 3.26
N GLU A 144 -5.36 1.85 4.30
CA GLU A 144 -6.12 2.34 5.47
C GLU A 144 -5.67 3.73 5.96
N GLY A 145 -6.53 4.74 5.91
CA GLY A 145 -6.23 6.08 6.41
C GLY A 145 -6.83 6.37 7.79
N ASP A 146 -6.24 7.31 8.49
CA ASP A 146 -6.66 7.78 9.82
C ASP A 146 -8.18 8.13 9.90
N PRO A 147 -8.86 8.07 11.07
CA PRO A 147 -10.28 8.38 11.23
C PRO A 147 -10.71 9.75 10.74
N SER A 148 -9.75 10.66 10.58
CA SER A 148 -10.00 11.95 9.98
C SER A 148 -9.88 11.97 8.47
N ARG A 149 -9.39 10.93 7.75
CA ARG A 149 -9.01 10.84 6.31
C ARG A 149 -9.03 9.39 5.74
N VAL A 150 -9.92 9.15 4.76
CA VAL A 150 -10.08 7.98 3.85
C VAL A 150 -9.18 6.73 4.05
N ILE A 151 -9.77 5.62 4.51
CA ILE A 151 -9.32 4.22 4.34
C ILE A 151 -9.74 3.77 2.96
N VAL A 152 -8.97 2.86 2.42
CA VAL A 152 -9.05 2.29 1.08
C VAL A 152 -8.85 0.77 1.25
N GLY A 153 -9.67 0.06 2.05
CA GLY A 153 -9.47 -1.36 2.34
C GLY A 153 -9.56 -2.27 1.09
N GLY A 154 -9.87 -3.55 1.23
CA GLY A 154 -10.04 -4.46 0.09
C GLY A 154 -10.22 -5.86 0.61
N TYR A 155 -11.23 -6.56 0.13
CA TYR A 155 -11.44 -7.99 0.35
C TYR A 155 -11.88 -8.56 -0.98
N THR A 156 -11.60 -9.82 -1.30
CA THR A 156 -12.25 -10.47 -2.43
C THR A 156 -12.71 -11.84 -2.00
N THR A 157 -13.93 -12.19 -2.41
CA THR A 157 -14.50 -13.53 -2.35
C THR A 157 -14.40 -14.17 -3.73
N THR A 158 -14.22 -15.48 -3.74
CA THR A 158 -13.92 -16.30 -4.93
C THR A 158 -15.12 -16.41 -5.87
N CYS A 159 -14.93 -16.08 -7.16
CA CYS A 159 -15.48 -16.75 -8.36
C CYS A 159 -15.50 -15.79 -9.56
N SER A 160 -14.48 -15.81 -10.42
CA SER A 160 -14.57 -15.70 -11.88
C SER A 160 -13.16 -15.47 -12.48
N SER A 161 -13.02 -15.82 -13.76
CA SER A 161 -11.79 -15.90 -14.56
C SER A 161 -11.16 -14.56 -14.93
N SER A 162 -11.32 -13.51 -14.10
CA SER A 162 -10.79 -12.18 -14.35
C SER A 162 -10.00 -11.69 -13.12
N PRO A 163 -8.89 -10.97 -13.29
CA PRO A 163 -8.18 -10.39 -12.15
C PRO A 163 -9.13 -9.47 -11.38
N LEU A 164 -9.30 -9.78 -10.10
CA LEU A 164 -10.18 -9.05 -9.19
C LEU A 164 -9.34 -8.22 -8.23
N VAL A 165 -9.06 -6.98 -8.60
CA VAL A 165 -8.58 -5.97 -7.66
C VAL A 165 -9.80 -5.35 -6.99
N GLN A 166 -10.04 -5.71 -5.73
CA GLN A 166 -11.08 -5.06 -4.91
C GLN A 166 -10.45 -4.06 -3.97
N ILE A 167 -10.84 -2.82 -4.19
CA ILE A 167 -10.49 -1.67 -3.38
C ILE A 167 -11.72 -1.45 -2.51
N SER A 168 -11.65 -1.75 -1.23
CA SER A 168 -12.54 -1.15 -0.25
C SER A 168 -12.16 0.32 -0.04
N LEU A 169 -13.06 1.18 0.42
CA LEU A 169 -12.70 2.47 1.02
C LEU A 169 -13.48 2.63 2.32
N ARG A 170 -12.83 2.90 3.46
CA ARG A 170 -13.48 3.07 4.77
C ARG A 170 -13.23 4.48 5.34
N CYS A 171 -14.25 5.26 5.59
CA CYS A 171 -14.05 6.59 6.19
C CYS A 171 -14.55 6.53 7.62
N PRO A 172 -13.69 6.55 8.66
CA PRO A 172 -14.17 6.45 10.04
C PRO A 172 -14.70 7.78 10.61
N GLY A 173 -14.63 8.89 9.85
CA GLY A 173 -15.04 10.24 10.27
C GLY A 173 -16.11 10.91 9.41
N ARG A 174 -16.57 12.08 9.84
CA ARG A 174 -17.60 12.90 9.16
C ARG A 174 -17.00 13.67 7.99
N TYR A 175 -16.90 13.03 6.83
CA TYR A 175 -16.54 13.69 5.58
C TYR A 175 -17.74 14.31 4.89
N SER A 176 -17.51 15.40 4.17
CA SER A 176 -18.46 15.79 3.14
C SER A 176 -18.40 14.77 2.01
N GLU A 177 -19.56 14.44 1.45
CA GLU A 177 -19.70 13.54 0.30
C GLU A 177 -18.71 13.86 -0.83
N ARG A 178 -18.51 15.16 -1.07
CA ARG A 178 -17.66 15.70 -2.14
C ARG A 178 -16.18 15.35 -1.97
N GLU A 179 -15.69 15.30 -0.75
CA GLU A 179 -14.28 14.99 -0.44
C GLU A 179 -14.00 13.49 -0.61
N THR A 180 -14.90 12.63 -0.13
CA THR A 180 -14.80 11.18 -0.33
C THR A 180 -14.84 10.83 -1.82
N ALA A 181 -15.77 11.43 -2.56
CA ALA A 181 -15.88 11.24 -4.01
C ALA A 181 -14.63 11.73 -4.76
N SER A 182 -14.05 12.87 -4.33
CA SER A 182 -12.82 13.40 -4.93
C SER A 182 -11.61 12.49 -4.72
N VAL A 183 -11.44 11.94 -3.52
CA VAL A 183 -10.33 11.01 -3.22
C VAL A 183 -10.51 9.69 -3.97
N ALA A 184 -11.72 9.12 -3.93
CA ALA A 184 -12.04 7.90 -4.67
C ALA A 184 -11.84 8.09 -6.18
N GLY A 185 -12.32 9.20 -6.75
CA GLY A 185 -12.15 9.52 -8.17
C GLY A 185 -10.69 9.72 -8.56
N THR A 186 -9.87 10.34 -7.69
CA THR A 186 -8.42 10.51 -7.95
C THR A 186 -7.69 9.16 -7.94
N LEU A 187 -7.99 8.30 -6.98
CA LEU A 187 -7.41 6.96 -6.90
C LEU A 187 -7.85 6.11 -8.10
N LEU A 188 -9.15 6.02 -8.35
CA LEU A 188 -9.71 5.22 -9.46
C LEU A 188 -9.25 5.71 -10.82
N GLY A 189 -9.15 7.03 -11.03
CA GLY A 189 -8.63 7.59 -12.27
C GLY A 189 -7.14 7.36 -12.49
N SER A 190 -6.40 6.99 -11.45
CA SER A 190 -4.99 6.61 -11.56
C SER A 190 -4.76 5.11 -11.75
N LEU A 191 -5.80 4.29 -11.57
CA LEU A 191 -5.75 2.85 -11.76
C LEU A 191 -6.22 2.48 -13.18
N PRO A 192 -5.58 1.52 -13.85
CA PRO A 192 -6.11 1.00 -15.10
C PRO A 192 -7.49 0.37 -14.84
N LEU A 193 -8.56 0.98 -15.36
CA LEU A 193 -9.94 0.52 -15.19
C LEU A 193 -10.18 -0.90 -15.74
N THR A 194 -9.27 -1.40 -16.57
CA THR A 194 -9.24 -2.77 -17.07
C THR A 194 -8.92 -3.82 -15.99
N ILE A 195 -8.44 -3.41 -14.82
CA ILE A 195 -7.97 -4.30 -13.75
C ILE A 195 -8.91 -4.28 -12.52
N ALA A 196 -9.66 -3.19 -12.34
CA ALA A 196 -10.59 -3.04 -11.21
C ALA A 196 -11.99 -3.56 -11.58
N THR A 197 -12.32 -4.76 -11.11
CA THR A 197 -13.62 -5.41 -11.40
C THR A 197 -14.63 -5.28 -10.26
N SER A 198 -14.21 -4.85 -9.07
CA SER A 198 -15.08 -4.62 -7.91
C SER A 198 -14.54 -3.47 -7.08
N LEU A 199 -15.38 -2.49 -6.76
CA LEU A 199 -15.06 -1.41 -5.83
C LEU A 199 -16.09 -1.49 -4.71
N GLU A 200 -15.62 -1.67 -3.47
CA GLU A 200 -16.50 -1.69 -2.31
C GLU A 200 -16.26 -0.42 -1.49
N LEU A 201 -17.32 0.21 -1.00
CA LEU A 201 -17.20 1.38 -0.13
C LEU A 201 -17.82 1.00 1.19
N VAL A 202 -17.00 0.93 2.24
CA VAL A 202 -17.44 0.48 3.56
C VAL A 202 -17.46 1.67 4.51
N PHE A 203 -18.62 2.31 4.61
CA PHE A 203 -18.87 3.37 5.59
C PHE A 203 -19.18 2.76 6.96
N ARG A 204 -18.54 3.25 8.03
CA ARG A 204 -18.83 2.79 9.40
C ARG A 204 -20.13 3.36 9.97
N ASP A 205 -20.58 4.51 9.46
CA ASP A 205 -21.83 5.15 9.87
C ASP A 205 -22.85 5.13 8.71
N PRO A 206 -23.97 4.39 8.82
CA PRO A 206 -24.99 4.32 7.78
C PRO A 206 -25.67 5.68 7.53
N HIS A 207 -25.62 6.62 8.47
CA HIS A 207 -26.15 7.98 8.27
C HIS A 207 -25.21 8.87 7.45
N SER A 208 -23.94 8.49 7.32
CA SER A 208 -22.94 9.14 6.46
C SER A 208 -22.92 8.56 5.03
N ALA A 209 -23.70 7.50 4.77
CA ALA A 209 -23.74 6.78 3.48
C ALA A 209 -24.68 7.40 2.43
N ALA A 210 -25.16 8.63 2.65
CA ALA A 210 -25.97 9.36 1.68
C ALA A 210 -25.08 9.94 0.56
N ILE A 211 -24.45 9.06 -0.22
CA ILE A 211 -23.85 9.45 -1.50
C ILE A 211 -24.91 9.17 -2.57
N PRO A 212 -25.65 10.17 -3.10
CA PRO A 212 -26.45 9.99 -4.29
C PRO A 212 -25.65 9.29 -5.39
N VAL A 213 -26.23 8.21 -5.91
CA VAL A 213 -25.76 7.41 -7.05
C VAL A 213 -25.36 8.28 -8.26
N GLN A 214 -25.90 9.49 -8.35
CA GLN A 214 -25.58 10.49 -9.37
C GLN A 214 -24.14 11.00 -9.30
N ALA A 215 -23.57 11.24 -8.11
CA ALA A 215 -22.16 11.65 -7.96
C ALA A 215 -21.19 10.54 -8.42
N TRP A 216 -21.60 9.28 -8.21
CA TRP A 216 -20.92 8.09 -8.72
C TRP A 216 -20.99 7.98 -10.24
N GLN A 217 -22.18 8.16 -10.82
CA GLN A 217 -22.35 8.16 -12.27
C GLN A 217 -21.53 9.26 -12.93
N THR A 218 -21.41 10.44 -12.34
CA THR A 218 -20.55 11.51 -12.87
C THR A 218 -19.07 11.15 -12.84
N CYS A 219 -18.57 10.54 -11.74
CA CYS A 219 -17.19 10.04 -11.68
C CYS A 219 -16.93 8.94 -12.71
N LEU A 220 -17.82 7.95 -12.82
CA LEU A 220 -17.69 6.85 -13.79
C LEU A 220 -17.82 7.35 -15.24
N GLN A 221 -18.66 8.35 -15.50
CA GLN A 221 -18.79 8.98 -16.82
C GLN A 221 -17.57 9.82 -17.18
N THR A 222 -16.97 10.54 -16.23
CA THR A 222 -15.71 11.28 -16.49
C THR A 222 -14.55 10.32 -16.73
N LEU A 223 -14.54 9.16 -16.08
CA LEU A 223 -13.58 8.09 -16.31
C LEU A 223 -13.78 7.41 -17.68
N GLY A 224 -15.02 7.19 -18.12
CA GLY A 224 -15.33 6.63 -19.44
C GLY A 224 -15.23 7.61 -20.62
N ALA A 225 -15.23 8.92 -20.36
CA ALA A 225 -15.15 9.95 -21.40
C ALA A 225 -13.71 10.20 -21.94
N VAL A 226 -12.68 9.68 -21.26
CA VAL A 226 -11.28 9.85 -21.67
C VAL A 226 -10.89 8.95 -22.86
N ASP A 227 -11.69 7.93 -23.17
CA ASP A 227 -11.44 6.99 -24.28
C ASP A 227 -12.15 7.33 -25.60
N SER A 228 -12.67 8.57 -25.75
CA SER A 228 -13.17 9.02 -27.06
C SER A 228 -11.98 9.54 -27.90
N PRO A 229 -11.61 8.90 -29.02
CA PRO A 229 -10.54 9.44 -29.87
C PRO A 229 -10.96 10.81 -30.43
N PRO A 230 -10.03 11.79 -30.55
CA PRO A 230 -10.34 13.05 -31.18
C PRO A 230 -10.72 12.81 -32.64
N SER A 231 -11.90 13.30 -33.01
CA SER A 231 -12.46 13.30 -34.37
C SER A 231 -11.59 14.06 -35.37
#